data_AF-A0A1Z3HMY6-F1
#
_entry.id   AF-A0A1Z3HMY6-F1
#
_cell.length_a   1.000
_cell.length_b   1.000
_cell.length_c   1.000
_cell.angle_alpha   90.00
_cell.angle_beta   90.00
_cell.angle_gamma   90.00
#
_symmetry.space_group_name_H-M   'P 1'
#
loop_
_entity.id
_entity.type
_entity.pdbx_description
1 polymer ?
#
loop_
_entity_poly.entity_id
_entity_poly.type
_entity_poly.pdbx_seq_one_letter_code
_entity_poly.pdbx_strand_id
1 'polypeptide(L)' 'MEEMYSCDEPVGQRDRISIDVSDLREQIEQCRDDAAWSELPLSAKIRVLVKERLAELSPDKSSSFDS' A
#
# COMPACT_ATOMS: atom_id res chain seq x y z
N MET A 1 -18.82 -34.94 -4.59
CA MET A 1 -17.94 -35.49 -3.55
C MET A 1 -16.66 -34.68 -3.66
N GLU A 2 -16.47 -33.78 -2.69
CA GLU A 2 -15.33 -32.86 -2.59
C GLU A 2 -14.04 -33.64 -2.33
N GLU A 3 -13.02 -33.45 -3.16
CA GLU A 3 -11.61 -33.63 -2.83
C GLU A 3 -10.80 -32.80 -3.85
N MET A 4 -9.77 -32.02 -3.56
CA MET A 4 -9.11 -31.59 -2.33
C MET A 4 -8.03 -30.60 -2.83
N TYR A 5 -8.18 -29.30 -2.62
CA TYR A 5 -7.13 -28.33 -2.94
C TYR A 5 -6.08 -28.37 -1.83
N SER A 6 -5.07 -29.23 -1.93
CA SER A 6 -3.87 -29.12 -1.10
C SER A 6 -2.78 -28.45 -1.94
N CYS A 7 -2.75 -27.12 -1.89
CA CYS A 7 -1.57 -26.34 -2.25
C CYS A 7 -0.69 -26.19 -1.00
N ASP A 8 -0.18 -27.30 -0.48
CA ASP A 8 0.93 -27.28 0.47
C ASP A 8 2.24 -27.24 -0.31
N GLU A 9 2.54 -26.09 -0.93
CA GLU A 9 3.92 -25.83 -1.34
C GLU A 9 4.77 -25.57 -0.08
N PRO A 10 5.94 -26.24 0.06
CA PRO A 10 6.83 -25.99 1.17
C PRO A 10 7.31 -24.54 1.05
N VAL A 11 6.85 -23.68 1.95
CA VAL A 11 7.35 -22.32 2.09
C VAL A 11 8.79 -22.45 2.61
N GLY A 12 9.74 -22.63 1.70
CA GLY A 12 11.17 -22.63 1.98
C GLY A 12 11.49 -21.41 2.83
N GLN A 13 12.43 -21.56 3.78
CA GLN A 13 12.86 -20.49 4.69
C GLN A 13 13.04 -19.20 3.89
N ARG A 14 12.03 -18.32 3.95
CA ARG A 14 12.09 -17.04 3.28
C ARG A 14 13.14 -16.25 4.02
N ASP A 15 14.27 -16.01 3.37
CA ASP A 15 15.31 -15.13 3.88
C ASP A 15 14.62 -13.83 4.30
N ARG A 16 14.61 -13.58 5.61
CA ARG A 16 13.99 -12.39 6.17
C ARG A 16 14.92 -11.22 5.91
N ILE A 17 14.53 -10.37 4.97
CA ILE A 17 15.25 -9.12 4.72
C ILE A 17 14.75 -8.11 5.75
N SER A 18 15.63 -7.69 6.66
CA SER A 18 15.36 -6.56 7.54
C SER A 18 15.57 -5.26 6.75
N ILE A 19 14.50 -4.52 6.55
CA ILE A 19 14.53 -3.21 5.87
C ILE A 19 14.30 -2.14 6.93
N ASP A 20 15.19 -1.16 6.99
CA ASP A 20 14.95 0.04 7.79
C ASP A 20 13.88 0.90 7.13
N VAL A 21 12.88 1.28 7.91
CA VAL A 21 11.73 2.09 7.47
C VAL A 21 11.62 3.40 8.26
N SER A 22 12.65 3.76 9.02
CA SER A 22 12.66 4.97 9.86
C SER A 22 12.46 6.23 9.01
N ASP A 23 13.24 6.37 7.93
CA ASP A 23 13.14 7.49 7.00
C ASP A 23 11.75 7.55 6.33
N LEU A 24 11.21 6.39 5.94
CA LEU A 24 9.87 6.31 5.33
C LEU A 24 8.78 6.75 6.32
N ARG A 25 8.92 6.37 7.60
CA ARG A 25 7.99 6.79 8.64
C ARG A 25 8.01 8.29 8.81
N GLU A 26 9.19 8.91 8.89
CA GLU A 26 9.31 10.36 9.04
C GLU A 26 8.69 11.10 7.86
N GLN A 27 8.97 10.66 6.63
CA GLN A 27 8.39 11.25 5.42
C GLN A 27 6.86 11.14 5.41
N ILE A 28 6.30 9.99 5.81
CA ILE A 28 4.84 9.80 5.86
C ILE A 28 4.20 10.72 6.92
N GLU A 29 4.85 10.90 8.07
CA GLU A 29 4.34 11.78 9.13
C GLU A 29 4.39 13.26 8.73
N GLN A 30 5.39 13.67 7.96
CA GLN A 30 5.57 15.05 7.47
C GLN A 30 4.90 15.31 6.11
N CYS A 31 4.22 14.32 5.55
CA CYS A 31 3.63 14.44 4.21
C CYS A 31 2.49 15.48 4.14
N ARG A 32 1.81 15.75 5.27
CA ARG A 32 0.71 16.72 5.37
C ARG A 32 0.75 17.43 6.71
N ASP A 33 0.39 18.72 6.68
CA ASP A 33 0.44 19.61 7.84
C ASP A 33 -0.92 19.75 8.57
N ASP A 34 -1.92 18.94 8.22
CA ASP A 34 -3.24 19.04 8.85
C ASP A 34 -3.33 18.25 10.18
N ALA A 35 -4.12 18.79 11.12
CA ALA A 35 -4.28 18.20 12.45
C ALA A 35 -4.94 16.80 12.40
N ALA A 36 -5.79 16.55 11.40
CA ALA A 36 -6.40 15.24 11.24
C ALA A 36 -5.33 14.20 10.84
N TRP A 37 -4.36 14.57 10.01
CA TRP A 37 -3.25 13.71 9.63
C TRP A 37 -2.38 13.34 10.82
N SER A 38 -2.01 14.30 11.68
CA SER A 38 -1.13 14.02 12.82
C SER A 38 -1.75 13.02 13.81
N GLU A 39 -3.07 13.03 13.97
CA GLU A 39 -3.82 12.11 14.83
C GLU A 39 -3.99 10.69 14.23
N LEU A 40 -3.77 10.50 12.93
CA LEU A 40 -3.94 9.20 12.30
C LEU A 40 -2.78 8.23 12.61
N PRO A 41 -3.07 6.94 12.85
CA PRO A 41 -2.03 5.93 12.96
C PRO A 41 -1.30 5.74 11.61
N LEU A 42 -0.02 5.37 11.67
CA LEU A 42 0.83 5.18 10.48
C LEU A 42 0.20 4.25 9.43
N SER A 43 -0.46 3.18 9.87
CA SER A 43 -1.15 2.24 8.99
C SER A 43 -2.31 2.88 8.21
N ALA A 44 -3.03 3.84 8.80
CA ALA A 44 -4.08 4.58 8.12
C ALA A 44 -3.49 5.57 7.11
N LYS A 45 -2.43 6.30 7.50
CA LYS A 45 -1.68 7.20 6.61
C LYS A 45 -1.20 6.46 5.34
N ILE A 46 -0.57 5.30 5.52
CA ILE A 46 -0.12 4.45 4.40
C ILE A 46 -1.28 4.06 3.49
N ARG A 47 -2.42 3.61 4.04
CA ARG A 47 -3.59 3.24 3.23
C ARG A 47 -4.13 4.40 2.40
N VAL A 48 -4.15 5.61 2.96
CA VAL A 48 -4.58 6.81 2.23
C VAL A 48 -3.64 7.08 1.06
N LEU A 49 -2.33 7.15 1.31
CA LEU A 49 -1.33 7.40 0.27
C LEU A 49 -1.36 6.34 -0.85
N VAL A 50 -1.50 5.07 -0.49
CA VAL A 50 -1.62 3.98 -1.47
C VAL A 50 -2.88 4.13 -2.32
N LYS A 51 -4.02 4.44 -1.72
CA LYS A 51 -5.28 4.63 -2.46
C LYS A 51 -5.20 5.81 -3.42
N GLU A 52 -4.61 6.92 -2.98
CA GLU A 52 -4.40 8.10 -3.83
C GLU A 52 -3.50 7.76 -5.01
N ARG A 53 -2.38 7.07 -4.75
CA ARG A 53 -1.47 6.66 -5.81
C ARG A 53 -2.11 5.70 -6.80
N LEU A 54 -2.93 4.75 -6.32
CA LEU A 54 -3.68 3.85 -7.19
C LEU A 54 -4.73 4.59 -8.03
N ALA A 55 -5.37 5.63 -7.47
CA ALA A 55 -6.32 6.47 -8.21
C ALA A 55 -5.64 7.34 -9.28
N GLU A 56 -4.39 7.75 -9.06
CA GLU A 56 -3.57 8.43 -10.08
C GLU A 56 -3.15 7.48 -11.22
N LEU A 57 -2.89 6.22 -10.88
CA LEU A 57 -2.41 5.20 -11.82
C LEU A 57 -3.56 4.54 -12.62
N SER A 58 -4.80 4.63 -12.14
CA SER A 58 -5.96 4.13 -12.89
C SER A 58 -6.19 4.97 -14.16
N PRO A 59 -6.12 4.38 -15.36
CA PRO A 59 -6.18 5.09 -16.64
C PRO A 59 -7.56 5.65 -17.02
N ASP A 60 -8.59 5.47 -16.18
CA ASP A 60 -9.96 5.88 -16.48
C ASP A 60 -10.19 7.41 -16.50
N LYS A 61 -9.15 8.22 -16.28
CA LYS A 61 -9.20 9.69 -16.41
C LYS A 61 -8.52 10.27 -17.64
N SER A 62 -7.96 9.43 -18.52
CA SER A 62 -7.26 9.88 -19.74
C SER A 62 -7.83 9.32 -21.05
N SER A 63 -9.13 8.99 -21.11
CA SER A 63 -9.79 8.57 -22.37
C SER A 63 -11.19 9.18 -22.58
N SER A 64 -11.45 10.37 -22.05
CA SER A 64 -12.66 11.14 -22.38
C SER A 64 -12.27 12.54 -22.83
N PHE A 65 -11.72 12.63 -24.05
CA PHE A 65 -11.91 13.74 -25.00
C PHE A 65 -11.06 13.48 -26.26
N ASP A 66 -11.47 12.57 -27.14
CA ASP A 66 -11.34 12.79 -28.58
C ASP A 66 -12.26 11.84 -29.37
N SER A 67 -12.96 12.44 -30.34
CA SER A 67 -13.83 11.88 -31.39
C SER A 67 -15.27 11.48 -31.02
#